data_AF-A0AAE0F3R0-F1
#
_entry.id   AF-A0AAE0F3R0-F1
#
_cell.length_a   1.000
_cell.length_b   1.000
_cell.length_c   1.000
_cell.angle_alpha   90.00
_cell.angle_beta   90.00
_cell.angle_gamma   90.00
#
_symmetry.space_group_name_H-M   'P 1'
#
loop_
_entity.id
_entity.type
_entity.pdbx_description
1 polymer ?
#
loop_
_entity_poly.entity_id
_entity_poly.type
_entity_poly.pdbx_seq_one_letter_code
_entity_poly.pdbx_strand_id
1 'polypeptide(L)'
;MSSNHVLDEYREHVLSVLASGNSVEVDSEGTVLIEVEANAADGLQAALNGDVDVNTVLLYTSFQVTAVTEVLQASVLIQGKCSEVLASAGTLCEIDAGGQTRIFSVGAGRNLTLHNLRLLRGYTSSDGGAVLLGENSLLHAYGCSLQDNVAEGSGGAVYCEKRASLYFSRSEVIRNSAGKSGGGLAGSENATLVVRDHSYVSQNLAGGHGGGIGCYDSSDGGSLAGGGCDVYLLNHSIVSNNTAGNGGGIQTWWGSATSNVGLVWSVSNVRIAGQSSDSNNHARTGHGGGVNVYLGVVEVADHSEVANNSAKACAMSPTSEGPV
;
A
#
# COMPACT_ATOMS: atom_id res chain seq x y z
N MET A 1 -13.70 -42.75 9.92
CA MET A 1 -12.82 -42.36 8.79
C MET A 1 -11.50 -41.92 9.41
N SER A 2 -10.36 -42.40 8.90
CA SER A 2 -9.06 -41.96 9.41
C SER A 2 -8.82 -40.50 9.01
N SER A 3 -8.03 -39.77 9.81
CA SER A 3 -7.68 -38.37 9.53
C SER A 3 -7.13 -38.16 8.11
N ASN A 4 -6.38 -39.14 7.59
CA ASN A 4 -5.82 -39.07 6.24
C ASN A 4 -6.88 -39.12 5.14
N HIS A 5 -7.98 -39.86 5.33
CA HIS A 5 -9.03 -39.94 4.31
C HIS A 5 -9.80 -38.63 4.14
N VAL A 6 -9.97 -37.87 5.24
CA VAL A 6 -10.59 -36.54 5.22
C VAL A 6 -9.69 -35.53 4.51
N LEU A 7 -8.37 -35.60 4.73
CA LEU A 7 -7.40 -34.74 4.04
C LEU A 7 -7.30 -35.05 2.54
N ASP A 8 -7.38 -36.33 2.16
CA ASP A 8 -7.40 -36.76 0.76
C ASP A 8 -8.67 -36.25 0.03
N GLU A 9 -9.86 -36.41 0.64
CA GLU A 9 -11.11 -35.88 0.08
C GLU A 9 -11.08 -34.36 -0.07
N TYR A 10 -10.52 -33.65 0.92
CA TYR A 10 -10.37 -32.20 0.86
C TYR A 10 -9.41 -31.77 -0.25
N ARG A 11 -8.27 -32.46 -0.41
CA ARG A 11 -7.30 -32.20 -1.49
C ARG A 11 -7.92 -32.36 -2.87
N GLU A 12 -8.70 -33.42 -3.09
CA GLU A 12 -9.42 -33.65 -4.35
C GLU A 12 -10.46 -32.56 -4.60
N HIS A 13 -11.15 -32.08 -3.56
CA HIS A 13 -12.06 -30.94 -3.69
C HIS A 13 -11.31 -29.67 -4.13
N VAL A 14 -10.18 -29.33 -3.50
CA VAL A 14 -9.38 -28.15 -3.88
C VAL A 14 -8.91 -28.26 -5.34
N LEU A 15 -8.39 -29.41 -5.75
CA LEU A 15 -7.95 -29.65 -7.12
C LEU A 15 -9.10 -29.55 -8.15
N SER A 16 -10.33 -29.87 -7.75
CA SER A 16 -11.50 -29.73 -8.63
C SER A 16 -11.90 -28.26 -8.89
N VAL A 17 -11.50 -27.35 -7.99
CA VAL A 17 -11.77 -25.91 -8.08
C VAL A 17 -10.63 -25.18 -8.80
N LEU A 18 -9.39 -25.65 -8.66
CA LEU A 18 -8.22 -25.06 -9.31
C LEU A 18 -8.13 -25.41 -10.81
N ALA A 19 -7.66 -24.45 -11.61
CA ALA A 19 -7.37 -24.68 -13.02
C ALA A 19 -6.27 -25.75 -13.20
N SER A 20 -6.27 -26.45 -14.34
CA SER A 20 -5.29 -27.49 -14.65
C SER A 20 -3.85 -26.95 -14.60
N GLY A 21 -2.96 -27.62 -13.86
CA GLY A 21 -1.54 -27.24 -13.74
C GLY A 21 -1.14 -26.66 -12.38
N ASN A 22 -2.07 -26.62 -11.41
CA ASN A 22 -1.76 -26.31 -10.00
C ASN A 22 -1.59 -27.60 -9.20
N SER A 23 -0.68 -27.60 -8.23
CA SER A 23 -0.56 -28.64 -7.19
C SER A 23 -1.13 -28.14 -5.87
N VAL A 24 -1.66 -29.08 -5.09
CA VAL A 24 -2.16 -28.84 -3.73
C VAL A 24 -1.46 -29.79 -2.79
N GLU A 25 -0.85 -29.23 -1.76
CA GLU A 25 -0.38 -29.96 -0.59
C GLU A 25 -1.23 -29.54 0.61
N VAL A 26 -1.66 -30.52 1.40
CA VAL A 26 -2.32 -30.28 2.68
C VAL A 26 -1.42 -30.89 3.74
N ASP A 27 -0.92 -30.07 4.66
CA ASP A 27 -0.05 -30.57 5.72
C ASP A 27 -0.83 -31.32 6.81
N SER A 28 -0.10 -31.91 7.76
CA SER A 28 -0.68 -32.68 8.86
C SER A 28 -1.52 -31.84 9.84
N GLU A 29 -1.43 -30.51 9.78
CA GLU A 29 -2.21 -29.57 10.60
C GLU A 29 -3.44 -29.03 9.84
N GLY A 30 -3.62 -29.43 8.58
CA GLY A 30 -4.73 -28.99 7.72
C GLY A 30 -4.45 -27.67 7.01
N THR A 31 -3.20 -27.17 7.02
CA THR A 31 -2.79 -26.01 6.24
C THR A 31 -2.82 -26.36 4.77
N VAL A 32 -3.54 -25.58 3.98
CA VAL A 32 -3.67 -25.78 2.55
C VAL A 32 -2.64 -24.90 1.83
N LEU A 33 -1.71 -25.58 1.16
CA LEU A 33 -0.68 -24.99 0.32
C LEU A 33 -1.07 -25.23 -1.14
N ILE A 34 -1.22 -24.14 -1.88
CA ILE A 34 -1.43 -24.21 -3.33
C ILE A 34 -0.14 -23.76 -4.01
N GLU A 35 0.39 -24.62 -4.86
CA GLU A 35 1.49 -24.31 -5.74
C GLU A 35 0.94 -24.02 -7.14
N VAL A 36 1.24 -22.81 -7.61
CA VAL A 36 0.72 -22.30 -8.87
C VAL A 36 1.86 -22.31 -9.89
N GLU A 37 1.90 -23.34 -10.74
CA GLU A 37 2.99 -23.59 -11.70
C GLU A 37 2.68 -23.12 -13.14
N ALA A 38 1.42 -23.17 -13.61
CA ALA A 38 1.00 -22.72 -14.95
C ALA A 38 -0.45 -22.18 -14.97
N ASN A 39 -0.76 -21.18 -15.82
CA ASN A 39 -2.04 -20.44 -15.83
C ASN A 39 -2.38 -19.78 -14.48
N ALA A 40 -1.37 -19.14 -13.90
CA ALA A 40 -1.37 -18.71 -12.50
C ALA A 40 -2.43 -17.70 -12.10
N ALA A 41 -3.01 -16.94 -13.04
CA ALA A 41 -4.07 -15.99 -12.76
C ALA A 41 -5.38 -16.67 -12.30
N ASP A 42 -5.78 -17.75 -12.97
CA ASP A 42 -7.03 -18.46 -12.66
C ASP A 42 -6.89 -19.26 -11.35
N GLY A 43 -5.73 -19.89 -11.13
CA GLY A 43 -5.41 -20.59 -9.89
C GLY A 43 -5.34 -19.63 -8.70
N LEU A 44 -4.73 -18.46 -8.86
CA LEU A 44 -4.69 -17.42 -7.85
C LEU A 44 -6.11 -16.89 -7.55
N GLN A 45 -6.91 -16.62 -8.56
CA GLN A 45 -8.28 -16.11 -8.37
C GLN A 45 -9.15 -17.12 -7.61
N ALA A 46 -9.15 -18.38 -8.04
CA ALA A 46 -9.89 -19.45 -7.38
C ALA A 46 -9.43 -19.65 -5.93
N ALA A 47 -8.12 -19.55 -5.69
CA ALA A 47 -7.55 -19.64 -4.36
C ALA A 47 -7.91 -18.49 -3.42
N LEU A 48 -8.49 -17.38 -3.89
CA LEU A 48 -8.70 -16.16 -3.08
C LEU A 48 -10.17 -15.75 -2.93
N ASN A 49 -11.04 -16.14 -3.86
CA ASN A 49 -12.47 -15.87 -3.83
C ASN A 49 -13.23 -16.59 -2.70
N GLY A 50 -12.55 -17.42 -1.89
CA GLY A 50 -13.19 -18.18 -0.81
C GLY A 50 -13.91 -19.44 -1.27
N ASP A 51 -13.70 -19.87 -2.52
CA ASP A 51 -14.19 -21.15 -3.04
C ASP A 51 -13.48 -22.35 -2.38
N VAL A 52 -12.30 -22.10 -1.81
CA VAL A 52 -11.51 -23.02 -0.98
C VAL A 52 -10.95 -22.22 0.19
N ASP A 53 -10.76 -22.84 1.36
CA ASP A 53 -10.01 -22.24 2.47
C ASP A 53 -8.51 -22.46 2.25
N VAL A 54 -7.81 -21.41 1.81
CA VAL A 54 -6.38 -21.49 1.50
C VAL A 54 -5.60 -20.67 2.52
N ASN A 55 -4.54 -21.26 3.09
CA ASN A 55 -3.68 -20.52 4.00
C ASN A 55 -2.51 -19.88 3.27
N THR A 56 -1.93 -20.61 2.32
CA THR A 56 -0.71 -20.19 1.61
C THR A 56 -0.80 -20.51 0.12
N VAL A 57 -0.44 -19.53 -0.70
CA VAL A 57 -0.27 -19.64 -2.15
C VAL A 57 1.20 -19.42 -2.48
N LEU A 58 1.85 -20.41 -3.10
CA LEU A 58 3.20 -20.31 -3.62
C LEU A 58 3.16 -20.03 -5.13
N LEU A 59 3.81 -18.96 -5.53
CA LEU A 59 3.95 -18.56 -6.93
C LEU A 59 5.38 -18.88 -7.39
N TYR A 60 5.53 -19.75 -8.37
CA TYR A 60 6.84 -20.11 -8.93
C TYR A 60 7.18 -19.39 -10.24
N THR A 61 6.20 -18.67 -10.81
CA THR A 61 6.34 -17.94 -12.07
C THR A 61 5.65 -16.58 -12.00
N SER A 62 6.06 -15.68 -12.89
CA SER A 62 5.39 -14.40 -13.13
C SER A 62 4.21 -14.57 -14.09
N PHE A 63 3.15 -13.78 -13.92
CA PHE A 63 1.97 -13.84 -14.76
C PHE A 63 1.22 -12.51 -14.84
N GLN A 64 0.32 -12.41 -15.82
CA GLN A 64 -0.58 -11.28 -15.95
C GLN A 64 -1.94 -11.60 -15.31
N VAL A 65 -2.56 -10.63 -14.65
CA VAL A 65 -3.95 -10.69 -14.22
C VAL A 65 -4.80 -9.77 -15.10
N THR A 66 -5.99 -10.21 -15.49
CA THR A 66 -6.90 -9.46 -16.37
C THR A 66 -8.18 -9.02 -15.68
N ALA A 67 -8.40 -9.48 -14.45
CA ALA A 67 -9.52 -9.11 -13.59
C ALA A 67 -9.02 -8.88 -12.16
N VAL A 68 -9.85 -8.20 -11.36
CA VAL A 68 -9.53 -7.94 -9.96
C VAL A 68 -9.54 -9.24 -9.17
N THR A 69 -8.48 -9.47 -8.40
CA THR A 69 -8.41 -10.60 -7.48
C THR A 69 -8.99 -10.21 -6.12
N GLU A 70 -10.17 -10.73 -5.80
CA GLU A 70 -10.83 -10.47 -4.52
C GLU A 70 -10.30 -11.42 -3.46
N VAL A 71 -9.87 -10.87 -2.32
CA VAL A 71 -9.45 -11.64 -1.15
C VAL A 71 -10.61 -11.66 -0.16
N LEU A 72 -11.38 -12.74 -0.19
CA LEU A 72 -12.56 -12.93 0.65
C LEU A 72 -12.30 -13.85 1.85
N GLN A 73 -11.20 -14.61 1.81
CA GLN A 73 -10.74 -15.43 2.92
C GLN A 73 -10.33 -14.60 4.13
N ALA A 74 -10.48 -15.18 5.33
CA ALA A 74 -10.14 -14.49 6.58
C ALA A 74 -8.67 -14.04 6.61
N SER A 75 -7.74 -14.90 6.17
CA SER A 75 -6.32 -14.58 6.07
C SER A 75 -5.64 -15.47 5.05
N VAL A 76 -4.77 -14.90 4.21
CA VAL A 76 -3.99 -15.65 3.23
C VAL A 76 -2.56 -15.09 3.09
N LEU A 77 -1.60 -15.98 2.93
CA LEU A 77 -0.21 -15.67 2.56
C LEU A 77 0.00 -15.98 1.08
N ILE A 78 0.56 -15.04 0.32
CA ILE A 78 1.03 -15.27 -1.04
C ILE A 78 2.54 -15.05 -1.07
N GLN A 79 3.29 -16.05 -1.52
CA GLN A 79 4.74 -16.02 -1.52
C GLN A 79 5.32 -16.32 -2.89
N GLY A 80 6.16 -15.41 -3.38
CA GLY A 80 6.96 -15.61 -4.58
C GLY A 80 8.17 -16.51 -4.32
N LYS A 81 8.36 -17.47 -5.22
CA LYS A 81 9.40 -18.51 -5.22
C LYS A 81 10.30 -18.45 -6.47
N CYS A 82 10.14 -17.42 -7.30
CA CYS A 82 10.86 -17.27 -8.57
C CYS A 82 12.40 -17.20 -8.41
N SER A 83 12.90 -16.75 -7.26
CA SER A 83 14.34 -16.79 -6.96
C SER A 83 14.89 -18.21 -6.82
N GLU A 84 14.07 -19.17 -6.36
CA GLU A 84 14.43 -20.59 -6.25
C GLU A 84 14.46 -21.23 -7.64
N VAL A 85 13.46 -20.92 -8.48
CA VAL A 85 13.35 -21.44 -9.85
C VAL A 85 14.46 -20.91 -10.75
N LEU A 86 14.75 -19.62 -10.67
CA LEU A 86 15.73 -18.96 -11.55
C LEU A 86 17.16 -19.01 -11.00
N ALA A 87 17.37 -19.61 -9.83
CA ALA A 87 18.65 -19.64 -9.10
C ALA A 87 19.30 -18.24 -8.99
N SER A 88 18.46 -17.21 -8.89
CA SER A 88 18.86 -15.80 -8.87
C SER A 88 18.27 -15.15 -7.62
N ALA A 89 19.13 -14.95 -6.63
CA ALA A 89 18.73 -14.37 -5.35
C ALA A 89 18.09 -12.99 -5.56
N GLY A 90 16.97 -12.75 -4.88
CA GLY A 90 16.22 -11.49 -4.96
C GLY A 90 15.29 -11.37 -6.17
N THR A 91 15.20 -12.38 -7.04
CA THR A 91 14.18 -12.38 -8.09
C THR A 91 12.78 -12.54 -7.49
N LEU A 92 11.94 -11.55 -7.71
CA LEU A 92 10.53 -11.53 -7.30
C LEU A 92 9.67 -12.19 -8.38
N CYS A 93 8.61 -12.88 -7.96
CA CYS A 93 7.54 -13.23 -8.90
C CYS A 93 6.68 -12.01 -9.18
N GLU A 94 6.33 -11.79 -10.44
CA GLU A 94 5.58 -10.62 -10.87
C GLU A 94 4.11 -10.98 -11.08
N ILE A 95 3.23 -10.18 -10.49
CA ILE A 95 1.80 -10.16 -10.76
C ILE A 95 1.52 -8.83 -11.44
N ASP A 96 1.19 -8.88 -12.71
CA ASP A 96 1.12 -7.69 -13.55
C ASP A 96 -0.28 -7.53 -14.14
N ALA A 97 -0.93 -6.41 -13.85
CA ALA A 97 -2.28 -6.15 -14.32
C ALA A 97 -2.33 -5.46 -15.70
N GLY A 98 -1.18 -5.20 -16.31
CA GLY A 98 -1.10 -4.65 -17.67
C GLY A 98 -1.75 -3.28 -17.86
N GLY A 99 -2.03 -2.55 -16.79
CA GLY A 99 -2.76 -1.28 -16.79
C GLY A 99 -4.27 -1.42 -16.94
N GLN A 100 -4.84 -2.62 -16.72
CA GLN A 100 -6.25 -2.89 -17.02
C GLN A 100 -7.14 -3.06 -15.80
N THR A 101 -6.56 -3.44 -14.65
CA THR A 101 -7.33 -3.81 -13.46
C THR A 101 -6.55 -3.54 -12.19
N ARG A 102 -7.26 -3.43 -11.06
CA ARG A 102 -6.64 -3.54 -9.74
C ARG A 102 -6.14 -4.98 -9.57
N ILE A 103 -5.00 -5.16 -8.90
CA ILE A 103 -4.46 -6.50 -8.66
C ILE A 103 -5.22 -7.19 -7.52
N PHE A 104 -5.25 -6.60 -6.33
CA PHE A 104 -5.95 -7.16 -5.16
C PHE A 104 -7.02 -6.23 -4.60
N SER A 105 -8.18 -6.80 -4.25
CA SER A 105 -9.20 -6.14 -3.44
C SER A 105 -9.43 -6.96 -2.18
N VAL A 106 -8.94 -6.47 -1.04
CA VAL A 106 -9.04 -7.15 0.25
C VAL A 106 -10.33 -6.75 0.93
N GLY A 107 -11.20 -7.73 1.18
CA GLY A 107 -12.49 -7.51 1.81
C GLY A 107 -12.37 -6.95 3.24
N ALA A 108 -13.48 -6.41 3.75
CA ALA A 108 -13.54 -5.89 5.11
C ALA A 108 -13.20 -6.99 6.14
N GLY A 109 -12.34 -6.64 7.11
CA GLY A 109 -11.87 -7.52 8.17
C GLY A 109 -11.00 -8.70 7.70
N ARG A 110 -10.43 -8.64 6.49
CA ARG A 110 -9.58 -9.70 5.91
C ARG A 110 -8.10 -9.33 5.97
N ASN A 111 -7.26 -10.36 5.97
CA ASN A 111 -5.81 -10.20 6.07
C ASN A 111 -5.12 -10.76 4.83
N LEU A 112 -4.21 -9.98 4.27
CA LEU A 112 -3.36 -10.40 3.17
C LEU A 112 -1.90 -10.27 3.60
N THR A 113 -1.12 -11.33 3.43
CA THR A 113 0.34 -11.29 3.60
C THR A 113 1.00 -11.57 2.26
N LEU A 114 1.91 -10.71 1.83
CA LEU A 114 2.64 -10.81 0.58
C LEU A 114 4.13 -10.91 0.86
N HIS A 115 4.78 -11.95 0.34
CA HIS A 115 6.21 -12.19 0.47
C HIS A 115 6.89 -12.29 -0.89
N ASN A 116 7.94 -11.50 -1.12
CA ASN A 116 8.80 -11.63 -2.31
C ASN A 116 8.06 -11.53 -3.66
N LEU A 117 7.13 -10.57 -3.74
CA LEU A 117 6.32 -10.33 -4.94
C LEU A 117 6.57 -8.95 -5.52
N ARG A 118 6.46 -8.84 -6.84
CA ARG A 118 6.36 -7.57 -7.55
C ARG A 118 4.94 -7.40 -8.07
N LEU A 119 4.27 -6.31 -7.68
CA LEU A 119 2.94 -5.96 -8.17
C LEU A 119 3.10 -4.82 -9.19
N LEU A 120 2.72 -5.09 -10.44
CA LEU A 120 3.02 -4.22 -11.58
C LEU A 120 1.75 -3.73 -12.27
N ARG A 121 1.75 -2.44 -12.63
CA ARG A 121 0.78 -1.86 -13.57
C ARG A 121 -0.67 -2.14 -13.21
N GLY A 122 -0.99 -2.15 -11.91
CA GLY A 122 -2.34 -2.08 -11.39
C GLY A 122 -3.01 -0.78 -11.84
N TYR A 123 -4.30 -0.85 -12.18
CA TYR A 123 -5.08 0.30 -12.62
C TYR A 123 -6.50 0.26 -12.05
N THR A 124 -6.96 1.38 -11.50
CA THR A 124 -8.38 1.56 -11.21
C THR A 124 -8.80 3.02 -11.40
N SER A 125 -10.07 3.24 -11.79
CA SER A 125 -10.70 4.56 -11.77
C SER A 125 -11.14 5.01 -10.36
N SER A 126 -10.89 4.17 -9.35
CA SER A 126 -11.20 4.44 -7.94
C SER A 126 -9.90 4.50 -7.12
N ASP A 127 -9.93 4.06 -5.86
CA ASP A 127 -8.79 4.05 -4.94
C ASP A 127 -8.03 2.71 -4.98
N GLY A 128 -6.73 2.73 -4.72
CA GLY A 128 -5.88 1.53 -4.63
C GLY A 128 -5.59 0.91 -6.00
N GLY A 129 -4.55 1.39 -6.68
CA GLY A 129 -4.18 0.93 -8.04
C GLY A 129 -3.71 -0.52 -8.06
N ALA A 130 -2.82 -0.92 -7.13
CA ALA A 130 -2.45 -2.31 -6.94
C ALA A 130 -3.38 -3.00 -5.94
N VAL A 131 -3.55 -2.41 -4.75
CA VAL A 131 -4.26 -3.02 -3.63
C VAL A 131 -5.25 -2.04 -3.02
N LEU A 132 -6.50 -2.48 -2.88
CA LEU A 132 -7.50 -1.86 -2.03
C LEU A 132 -7.62 -2.68 -0.74
N LEU A 133 -7.48 -2.03 0.40
CA LEU A 133 -7.72 -2.59 1.72
C LEU A 133 -9.04 -2.06 2.27
N GLY A 134 -10.05 -2.94 2.35
CA GLY A 134 -11.35 -2.61 2.90
C GLY A 134 -11.32 -2.34 4.42
N GLU A 135 -12.44 -1.89 4.97
CA GLU A 135 -12.55 -1.55 6.40
C GLU A 135 -11.99 -2.62 7.35
N ASN A 136 -11.16 -2.23 8.32
CA ASN A 136 -10.51 -3.14 9.30
C ASN A 136 -9.67 -4.27 8.69
N SER A 137 -9.29 -4.18 7.42
CA SER A 137 -8.40 -5.16 6.81
C SER A 137 -6.92 -4.90 7.15
N LEU A 138 -6.08 -5.86 6.85
CA LEU A 138 -4.65 -5.84 7.16
C LEU A 138 -3.82 -6.32 5.98
N LEU A 139 -2.78 -5.56 5.64
CA LEU A 139 -1.74 -5.99 4.71
C LEU A 139 -0.37 -6.01 5.38
N HIS A 140 0.30 -7.17 5.30
CA HIS A 140 1.72 -7.30 5.55
C HIS A 140 2.45 -7.54 4.22
N ALA A 141 3.37 -6.64 3.86
CA ALA A 141 4.18 -6.76 2.65
C ALA A 141 5.67 -6.82 2.99
N TYR A 142 6.30 -7.97 2.76
CA TYR A 142 7.69 -8.24 3.09
C TYR A 142 8.51 -8.62 1.86
N GLY A 143 9.59 -7.87 1.58
CA GLY A 143 10.41 -8.12 0.39
C GLY A 143 9.66 -7.85 -0.91
N CYS A 144 8.64 -7.00 -0.89
CA CYS A 144 7.76 -6.74 -2.03
C CYS A 144 8.14 -5.46 -2.76
N SER A 145 7.73 -5.35 -4.02
CA SER A 145 7.90 -4.13 -4.80
C SER A 145 6.62 -3.81 -5.57
N LEU A 146 6.02 -2.65 -5.31
CA LEU A 146 4.79 -2.17 -5.97
C LEU A 146 5.19 -1.06 -6.92
N GLN A 147 5.10 -1.33 -8.23
CA GLN A 147 5.60 -0.41 -9.25
C GLN A 147 4.60 -0.09 -10.35
N ASP A 148 4.66 1.17 -10.80
CA ASP A 148 3.95 1.66 -11.98
C ASP A 148 2.42 1.46 -11.90
N ASN A 149 1.86 1.46 -10.69
CA ASN A 149 0.43 1.32 -10.45
C ASN A 149 -0.27 2.69 -10.43
N VAL A 150 -1.53 2.72 -10.88
CA VAL A 150 -2.29 3.95 -11.09
C VAL A 150 -3.68 3.83 -10.47
N ALA A 151 -4.05 4.84 -9.69
CA ALA A 151 -5.41 5.06 -9.21
C ALA A 151 -5.88 6.45 -9.66
N GLU A 152 -7.06 6.58 -10.27
CA GLU A 152 -7.64 7.92 -10.51
C GLU A 152 -8.12 8.57 -9.20
N GLY A 153 -8.38 7.77 -8.17
CA GLY A 153 -8.58 8.19 -6.78
C GLY A 153 -7.26 8.37 -6.02
N SER A 154 -7.20 7.79 -4.83
CA SER A 154 -6.06 7.83 -3.91
C SER A 154 -5.34 6.50 -3.80
N GLY A 155 -4.08 6.53 -3.37
CA GLY A 155 -3.29 5.33 -3.15
C GLY A 155 -2.92 4.65 -4.47
N GLY A 156 -2.02 5.28 -5.24
CA GLY A 156 -1.65 4.77 -6.57
C GLY A 156 -1.15 3.32 -6.52
N ALA A 157 -0.46 2.93 -5.43
CA ALA A 157 -0.19 1.54 -5.12
C ALA A 157 -1.23 0.95 -4.16
N VAL A 158 -1.34 1.48 -2.95
CA VAL A 158 -2.21 0.94 -1.89
C VAL A 158 -3.09 2.03 -1.32
N TYR A 159 -4.38 1.73 -1.20
CA TYR A 159 -5.32 2.53 -0.42
C TYR A 159 -5.84 1.73 0.78
N CYS A 160 -5.75 2.33 1.97
CA CYS A 160 -6.29 1.80 3.22
C CYS A 160 -7.57 2.55 3.58
N GLU A 161 -8.70 1.84 3.55
CA GLU A 161 -9.95 2.37 4.08
C GLU A 161 -9.90 2.52 5.61
N LYS A 162 -11.01 2.96 6.18
CA LYS A 162 -11.23 3.14 7.61
C LYS A 162 -10.68 1.98 8.44
N ARG A 163 -9.82 2.33 9.40
CA ARG A 163 -9.18 1.42 10.36
C ARG A 163 -8.38 0.27 9.73
N ALA A 164 -8.13 0.30 8.43
CA ALA A 164 -7.27 -0.68 7.79
C ALA A 164 -5.81 -0.40 8.15
N SER A 165 -4.99 -1.44 8.17
CA SER A 165 -3.58 -1.35 8.56
C SER A 165 -2.66 -1.90 7.49
N LEU A 166 -1.58 -1.18 7.24
CA LEU A 166 -0.54 -1.54 6.30
C LEU A 166 0.81 -1.62 7.01
N TYR A 167 1.53 -2.71 6.79
CA TYR A 167 2.90 -2.91 7.28
C TYR A 167 3.82 -3.29 6.12
N PHE A 168 4.64 -2.33 5.69
CA PHE A 168 5.70 -2.51 4.69
C PHE A 168 7.05 -2.70 5.38
N SER A 169 7.76 -3.79 5.05
CA SER A 169 9.11 -4.08 5.55
C SER A 169 10.00 -4.63 4.44
N ARG A 170 11.23 -4.10 4.32
CA ARG A 170 12.18 -4.46 3.24
C ARG A 170 11.53 -4.39 1.85
N SER A 171 10.68 -3.40 1.64
CA SER A 171 9.80 -3.34 0.47
C SER A 171 9.85 -1.96 -0.19
N GLU A 172 9.39 -1.90 -1.43
CA GLU A 172 9.49 -0.72 -2.30
C GLU A 172 8.13 -0.31 -2.87
N VAL A 173 7.85 0.99 -2.92
CA VAL A 173 6.68 1.61 -3.56
C VAL A 173 7.20 2.68 -4.52
N ILE A 174 7.24 2.36 -5.82
CA ILE A 174 8.00 3.13 -6.81
C ILE A 174 7.16 3.50 -8.03
N ARG A 175 7.24 4.75 -8.49
CA ARG A 175 6.60 5.22 -9.75
C ARG A 175 5.09 4.99 -9.81
N ASN A 176 4.41 5.04 -8.68
CA ASN A 176 2.95 4.94 -8.64
C ASN A 176 2.31 6.32 -8.75
N SER A 177 1.08 6.37 -9.26
CA SER A 177 0.36 7.63 -9.51
C SER A 177 -1.06 7.59 -8.95
N ALA A 178 -1.46 8.66 -8.27
CA ALA A 178 -2.81 8.87 -7.78
C ALA A 178 -3.38 10.19 -8.32
N GLY A 179 -4.64 10.20 -8.75
CA GLY A 179 -5.32 11.44 -9.16
C GLY A 179 -5.59 12.39 -7.99
N LYS A 180 -5.80 11.84 -6.78
CA LYS A 180 -6.09 12.60 -5.55
C LYS A 180 -4.92 12.64 -4.58
N SER A 181 -4.80 11.66 -3.68
CA SER A 181 -3.81 11.71 -2.60
C SER A 181 -3.02 10.41 -2.47
N GLY A 182 -1.79 10.48 -1.94
CA GLY A 182 -0.96 9.30 -1.73
C GLY A 182 -0.57 8.63 -3.05
N GLY A 183 0.33 9.27 -3.80
CA GLY A 183 0.76 8.75 -5.10
C GLY A 183 1.27 7.31 -5.00
N GLY A 184 1.92 6.96 -3.90
CA GLY A 184 2.21 5.58 -3.52
C GLY A 184 1.16 5.00 -2.59
N LEU A 185 1.13 5.49 -1.35
CA LEU A 185 0.33 4.95 -0.26
C LEU A 185 -0.68 5.97 0.23
N ALA A 186 -1.92 5.56 0.47
CA ALA A 186 -2.90 6.40 1.12
C ALA A 186 -3.69 5.66 2.21
N GLY A 187 -4.18 6.41 3.18
CA GLY A 187 -5.07 5.91 4.22
C GLY A 187 -6.14 6.91 4.61
N SER A 188 -7.24 6.40 5.17
CA SER A 188 -8.34 7.20 5.69
C SER A 188 -8.86 6.72 7.05
N GLU A 189 -9.52 7.61 7.80
CA GLU A 189 -10.34 7.27 8.96
C GLU A 189 -9.70 6.27 9.95
N ASN A 190 -8.67 6.72 10.65
CA ASN A 190 -7.87 5.94 11.59
C ASN A 190 -7.18 4.72 10.98
N ALA A 191 -6.91 4.72 9.67
CA ALA A 191 -5.98 3.77 9.08
C ALA A 191 -4.58 3.93 9.72
N THR A 192 -3.77 2.88 9.61
CA THR A 192 -2.39 2.88 10.09
C THR A 192 -1.45 2.47 8.95
N LEU A 193 -0.49 3.32 8.60
CA LEU A 193 0.50 3.06 7.57
C LEU A 193 1.90 2.97 8.20
N VAL A 194 2.49 1.78 8.21
CA VAL A 194 3.84 1.55 8.75
C VAL A 194 4.79 1.19 7.62
N VAL A 195 5.82 2.00 7.41
CA VAL A 195 6.93 1.73 6.49
C VAL A 195 8.20 1.62 7.31
N ARG A 196 8.81 0.44 7.32
CA ARG A 196 9.95 0.14 8.20
C ARG A 196 11.01 -0.72 7.55
N ASP A 197 12.13 -0.86 8.25
CA ASP A 197 13.14 -1.88 8.01
C ASP A 197 13.68 -1.85 6.57
N HIS A 198 14.35 -0.76 6.21
CA HIS A 198 14.94 -0.54 4.87
C HIS A 198 13.89 -0.59 3.75
N SER A 199 12.79 0.13 3.92
CA SER A 199 11.75 0.27 2.89
C SER A 199 11.81 1.62 2.19
N TYR A 200 11.36 1.68 0.94
CA TYR A 200 11.51 2.86 0.08
C TYR A 200 10.18 3.26 -0.54
N VAL A 201 9.79 4.53 -0.39
CA VAL A 201 8.64 5.13 -1.09
C VAL A 201 9.16 6.26 -1.97
N SER A 202 9.26 6.01 -3.27
CA SER A 202 9.94 6.95 -4.17
C SER A 202 9.34 7.13 -5.56
N GLN A 203 9.59 8.28 -6.17
CA GLN A 203 9.16 8.58 -7.54
C GLN A 203 7.64 8.50 -7.75
N ASN A 204 6.85 8.63 -6.68
CA ASN A 204 5.41 8.58 -6.76
C ASN A 204 4.81 9.98 -7.00
N LEU A 205 3.64 10.02 -7.62
CA LEU A 205 2.97 11.25 -8.05
C LEU A 205 1.53 11.30 -7.53
N ALA A 206 1.14 12.41 -6.90
CA ALA A 206 -0.26 12.68 -6.55
C ALA A 206 -0.75 13.99 -7.18
N GLY A 207 -1.96 14.00 -7.76
CA GLY A 207 -2.56 15.24 -8.27
C GLY A 207 -2.91 16.26 -7.17
N GLY A 208 -3.27 15.77 -5.97
CA GLY A 208 -3.67 16.56 -4.81
C GLY A 208 -2.60 16.63 -3.73
N HIS A 209 -2.49 15.61 -2.88
CA HIS A 209 -1.67 15.67 -1.66
C HIS A 209 -0.85 14.41 -1.38
N GLY A 210 0.35 14.57 -0.79
CA GLY A 210 1.14 13.43 -0.32
C GLY A 210 1.67 12.59 -1.48
N GLY A 211 2.69 13.06 -2.20
CA GLY A 211 3.13 12.38 -3.43
C GLY A 211 3.60 10.96 -3.15
N GLY A 212 4.28 10.74 -2.03
CA GLY A 212 4.61 9.41 -1.53
C GLY A 212 3.46 8.82 -0.70
N ILE A 213 3.13 9.50 0.41
CA ILE A 213 2.16 9.03 1.42
C ILE A 213 1.12 10.11 1.70
N GLY A 214 -0.16 9.77 1.61
CA GLY A 214 -1.27 10.69 1.88
C GLY A 214 -2.25 10.14 2.92
N CYS A 215 -2.45 10.89 4.01
CA CYS A 215 -3.48 10.62 5.01
C CYS A 215 -4.57 11.68 4.96
N TYR A 216 -5.82 11.27 4.80
CA TYR A 216 -6.96 12.19 4.75
C TYR A 216 -8.24 11.61 5.35
N ASP A 217 -9.15 12.50 5.73
CA ASP A 217 -10.51 12.16 6.16
C ASP A 217 -11.38 11.96 4.90
N SER A 218 -12.13 10.87 4.82
CA SER A 218 -12.99 10.55 3.66
C SER A 218 -14.11 11.57 3.45
N SER A 219 -14.39 12.41 4.46
CA SER A 219 -15.32 13.51 4.32
C SER A 219 -14.63 14.71 3.66
N ASP A 220 -14.83 14.85 2.34
CA ASP A 220 -14.51 16.02 1.50
C ASP A 220 -15.17 17.35 1.99
N GLY A 221 -15.48 17.51 3.28
CA GLY A 221 -16.45 18.47 3.79
C GLY A 221 -16.13 19.08 5.15
N GLY A 222 -14.87 19.15 5.59
CA GLY A 222 -14.51 20.03 6.70
C GLY A 222 -15.23 19.74 8.02
N SER A 223 -15.60 18.48 8.29
CA SER A 223 -16.12 18.08 9.60
C SER A 223 -15.00 17.85 10.61
N LEU A 224 -14.86 18.74 11.59
CA LEU A 224 -13.90 18.72 12.72
C LEU A 224 -13.97 17.46 13.63
N ALA A 225 -14.63 16.40 13.20
CA ALA A 225 -14.93 15.21 13.97
C ALA A 225 -14.85 13.94 13.09
N GLY A 226 -13.66 13.47 12.74
CA GLY A 226 -13.58 12.15 12.08
C GLY A 226 -12.29 11.66 11.43
N GLY A 227 -11.17 11.55 12.16
CA GLY A 227 -10.15 10.53 11.87
C GLY A 227 -9.29 10.70 10.60
N GLY A 228 -8.10 11.28 10.73
CA GLY A 228 -7.01 11.03 9.79
C GLY A 228 -6.38 9.66 10.01
N CYS A 229 -5.23 9.39 9.39
CA CYS A 229 -4.47 8.16 9.62
C CYS A 229 -3.11 8.40 10.28
N ASP A 230 -2.62 7.37 10.96
CA ASP A 230 -1.30 7.34 11.54
C ASP A 230 -0.27 6.85 10.51
N VAL A 231 0.90 7.51 10.50
CA VAL A 231 2.01 7.15 9.61
C VAL A 231 3.27 6.94 10.45
N TYR A 232 3.87 5.75 10.34
CA TYR A 232 5.10 5.41 11.03
C TYR A 232 6.19 5.13 10.00
N LEU A 233 7.27 5.90 10.05
CA LEU A 233 8.46 5.67 9.23
C LEU A 233 9.62 5.28 10.15
N LEU A 234 10.10 4.05 10.01
CA LEU A 234 11.05 3.49 10.98
C LEU A 234 12.25 2.83 10.29
N ASN A 235 13.34 2.69 11.04
CA ASN A 235 14.44 1.75 10.78
C ASN A 235 15.01 1.82 9.35
N HIS A 236 15.74 2.88 9.03
CA HIS A 236 16.46 3.06 7.76
C HIS A 236 15.57 3.06 6.51
N SER A 237 14.30 3.45 6.66
CA SER A 237 13.40 3.64 5.53
C SER A 237 13.60 5.02 4.89
N ILE A 238 13.23 5.14 3.60
CA ILE A 238 13.43 6.36 2.82
C ILE A 238 12.15 6.75 2.08
N VAL A 239 11.77 8.02 2.16
CA VAL A 239 10.76 8.62 1.29
C VAL A 239 11.47 9.62 0.39
N SER A 240 11.57 9.36 -0.92
CA SER A 240 12.40 10.21 -1.81
C SER A 240 11.78 10.53 -3.17
N ASN A 241 12.00 11.74 -3.70
CA ASN A 241 11.65 12.10 -5.09
C ASN A 241 10.18 11.89 -5.45
N ASN A 242 9.25 12.10 -4.53
CA ASN A 242 7.82 12.10 -4.82
C ASN A 242 7.33 13.53 -5.03
N THR A 243 6.23 13.65 -5.77
CA THR A 243 5.67 14.93 -6.21
C THR A 243 4.18 15.00 -5.93
N ALA A 244 3.69 16.12 -5.42
CA ALA A 244 2.26 16.37 -5.26
C ALA A 244 1.88 17.84 -5.41
N GLY A 245 0.57 18.14 -5.47
CA GLY A 245 0.09 19.50 -5.28
C GLY A 245 0.56 20.08 -3.93
N ASN A 246 0.44 19.31 -2.85
CA ASN A 246 0.89 19.68 -1.50
C ASN A 246 1.55 18.49 -0.78
N GLY A 247 2.63 18.74 -0.03
CA GLY A 247 3.33 17.68 0.71
C GLY A 247 3.91 16.64 -0.25
N GLY A 248 4.91 17.05 -1.04
CA GLY A 248 5.49 16.21 -2.11
C GLY A 248 5.86 14.80 -1.65
N GLY A 249 6.43 14.64 -0.46
CA GLY A 249 6.66 13.34 0.15
C GLY A 249 5.46 12.83 0.93
N ILE A 250 5.05 13.57 1.96
CA ILE A 250 4.04 13.13 2.92
C ILE A 250 3.04 14.26 3.17
N GLN A 251 1.75 13.94 3.14
CA GLN A 251 0.69 14.78 3.66
C GLN A 251 -0.11 14.02 4.73
N THR A 252 -0.39 14.67 5.86
CA THR A 252 -1.44 14.23 6.79
C THR A 252 -2.48 15.33 7.05
N TRP A 253 -3.76 14.95 7.06
CA TRP A 253 -4.92 15.78 7.45
C TRP A 253 -5.56 15.20 8.71
N TRP A 254 -6.07 16.09 9.58
CA TRP A 254 -6.78 15.86 10.85
C TRP A 254 -6.42 14.67 11.74
N GLY A 255 -6.01 14.96 12.98
CA GLY A 255 -6.02 14.01 14.08
C GLY A 255 -7.28 14.15 14.91
N SER A 256 -7.81 13.05 15.44
CA SER A 256 -8.88 13.10 16.43
C SER A 256 -8.52 14.08 17.57
N ALA A 257 -9.31 15.13 17.74
CA ALA A 257 -9.19 16.05 18.87
C ALA A 257 -9.84 15.50 20.16
N THR A 258 -10.44 14.30 20.11
CA THR A 258 -11.23 13.73 21.23
C THR A 258 -10.61 12.49 21.87
N SER A 259 -9.45 12.04 21.41
CA SER A 259 -8.60 11.09 22.14
C SER A 259 -7.23 11.71 22.36
N ASN A 260 -6.69 11.57 23.56
CA ASN A 260 -5.33 11.92 23.95
C ASN A 260 -4.25 11.08 23.23
N VAL A 261 -4.52 10.63 22.01
CA VAL A 261 -3.63 9.95 21.08
C VAL A 261 -3.60 10.86 19.87
N GLY A 262 -2.70 11.85 19.90
CA GLY A 262 -2.47 12.70 18.74
C GLY A 262 -2.05 11.84 17.55
N LEU A 263 -2.28 12.32 16.33
CA LEU A 263 -1.61 11.75 15.16
C LEU A 263 -0.14 11.61 15.49
N VAL A 264 0.36 10.38 15.50
CA VAL A 264 1.78 10.12 15.67
C VAL A 264 2.34 9.92 14.28
N TRP A 265 2.86 10.98 13.70
CA TRP A 265 3.88 10.80 12.68
C TRP A 265 5.20 10.60 13.40
N SER A 266 5.61 9.35 13.63
CA SER A 266 6.92 9.03 14.20
C SER A 266 7.89 8.65 13.09
N VAL A 267 8.99 9.39 13.02
CA VAL A 267 10.09 9.20 12.09
C VAL A 267 11.32 8.88 12.92
N SER A 268 11.84 7.66 12.84
CA SER A 268 13.03 7.25 13.60
C SER A 268 14.01 6.51 12.70
N ASN A 269 15.23 7.03 12.59
CA ASN A 269 16.30 6.58 11.70
C ASN A 269 15.91 6.57 10.21
N VAL A 270 15.29 7.64 9.71
CA VAL A 270 14.69 7.70 8.36
C VAL A 270 15.19 8.89 7.55
N ARG A 271 15.20 8.77 6.22
CA ARG A 271 15.52 9.88 5.31
C ARG A 271 14.33 10.27 4.43
N ILE A 272 14.02 11.57 4.38
CA ILE A 272 13.00 12.17 3.52
C ILE A 272 13.64 13.25 2.67
N ALA A 273 13.85 12.97 1.38
CA ALA A 273 14.63 13.88 0.54
C ALA A 273 14.19 14.00 -0.92
N GLY A 274 14.44 15.16 -1.54
CA GLY A 274 14.20 15.36 -2.97
C GLY A 274 12.73 15.52 -3.36
N GLN A 275 11.85 15.82 -2.41
CA GLN A 275 10.41 15.89 -2.64
C GLN A 275 9.98 17.26 -3.21
N SER A 276 9.00 17.28 -4.11
CA SER A 276 8.52 18.52 -4.74
C SER A 276 7.01 18.76 -4.55
N SER A 277 6.62 20.02 -4.30
CA SER A 277 5.21 20.45 -4.30
C SER A 277 4.93 21.60 -5.27
N ASP A 278 3.88 21.47 -6.07
CA ASP A 278 3.59 22.39 -7.18
C ASP A 278 2.57 23.51 -6.88
N SER A 279 1.93 23.53 -5.69
CA SER A 279 0.93 24.55 -5.32
C SER A 279 1.28 25.38 -4.07
N ASN A 280 0.72 26.60 -4.02
CA ASN A 280 0.95 27.67 -3.05
C ASN A 280 0.53 27.30 -1.62
N ASN A 281 1.42 26.68 -0.86
CA ASN A 281 1.17 26.34 0.54
C ASN A 281 1.36 27.54 1.49
N HIS A 282 0.28 27.98 2.14
CA HIS A 282 0.35 28.79 3.35
C HIS A 282 0.62 27.86 4.55
N ALA A 283 1.88 27.77 4.99
CA ALA A 283 2.22 27.20 6.28
C ALA A 283 2.68 28.33 7.19
N ARG A 284 2.04 28.52 8.35
CA ARG A 284 2.46 29.49 9.37
C ARG A 284 3.89 29.25 9.92
N THR A 285 4.55 28.16 9.52
CA THR A 285 5.89 27.75 9.97
C THR A 285 6.79 27.12 8.88
N GLY A 286 6.55 27.37 7.59
CA GLY A 286 7.51 27.02 6.52
C GLY A 286 7.51 25.56 6.06
N HIS A 287 6.44 25.12 5.39
CA HIS A 287 6.29 23.76 4.85
C HIS A 287 5.92 23.81 3.36
N GLY A 288 6.34 22.83 2.56
CA GLY A 288 5.76 22.65 1.23
C GLY A 288 6.26 21.44 0.44
N GLY A 289 7.58 21.25 0.28
CA GLY A 289 8.09 20.21 -0.63
C GLY A 289 8.09 18.81 -0.05
N GLY A 290 8.51 18.67 1.21
CA GLY A 290 8.84 17.38 1.84
C GLY A 290 7.68 16.76 2.57
N VAL A 291 7.32 17.39 3.69
CA VAL A 291 6.24 16.94 4.55
C VAL A 291 5.34 18.12 4.89
N ASN A 292 4.03 17.89 4.78
CA ASN A 292 3.01 18.84 5.15
C ASN A 292 2.07 18.17 6.16
N VAL A 293 1.95 18.78 7.34
CA VAL A 293 1.04 18.32 8.41
C VAL A 293 0.12 19.48 8.73
N TYR A 294 -1.17 19.31 8.45
CA TYR A 294 -2.16 20.38 8.61
C TYR A 294 -2.52 20.60 10.09
N LEU A 295 -2.79 19.51 10.83
CA LEU A 295 -3.04 19.47 12.28
C LEU A 295 -2.66 18.07 12.80
N GLY A 296 -1.80 17.96 13.83
CA GLY A 296 -1.29 16.67 14.36
C GLY A 296 0.03 16.84 15.12
N VAL A 297 0.57 15.75 15.69
CA VAL A 297 1.92 15.74 16.28
C VAL A 297 2.90 15.11 15.28
N VAL A 298 4.04 15.77 15.12
CA VAL A 298 5.15 15.28 14.33
C VAL A 298 6.29 15.00 15.28
N GLU A 299 6.67 13.73 15.36
CA GLU A 299 7.88 13.29 16.07
C GLU A 299 8.91 12.85 15.05
N VAL A 300 9.92 13.69 14.83
CA VAL A 300 11.13 13.30 14.10
C VAL A 300 12.22 13.03 15.13
N ALA A 301 12.46 11.76 15.40
CA ALA A 301 13.43 11.23 16.34
C ALA A 301 14.61 10.54 15.61
N ASP A 302 15.65 10.22 16.36
CA ASP A 302 16.77 9.33 15.98
C ASP A 302 17.38 9.50 14.58
N HIS A 303 18.46 10.27 14.42
CA HIS A 303 19.24 10.36 13.16
C HIS A 303 18.44 10.53 11.86
N SER A 304 17.20 11.01 11.94
CA SER A 304 16.33 11.19 10.79
C SER A 304 16.66 12.47 10.04
N GLU A 305 16.65 12.42 8.71
CA GLU A 305 17.02 13.53 7.83
C GLU A 305 15.83 13.95 6.97
N VAL A 306 15.46 15.24 7.00
CA VAL A 306 14.51 15.84 6.05
C VAL A 306 15.23 16.95 5.29
N ALA A 307 15.60 16.70 4.03
CA ALA A 307 16.49 17.60 3.29
C ALA A 307 16.16 17.70 1.79
N ASN A 308 16.58 18.77 1.14
CA ASN A 308 16.44 18.96 -0.31
C ASN A 308 15.01 18.82 -0.83
N ASN A 309 14.03 19.39 -0.12
CA ASN A 309 12.63 19.34 -0.53
C ASN A 309 12.18 20.73 -1.01
N SER A 310 11.59 20.81 -2.20
CA SER A 310 11.24 22.06 -2.88
C SER A 310 9.74 22.34 -2.90
N ALA A 311 9.35 23.59 -2.64
CA ALA A 311 7.99 24.07 -2.80
C ALA A 311 7.95 25.26 -3.75
N LYS A 312 6.95 25.33 -4.63
CA LYS A 312 6.74 26.52 -5.46
C LYS A 312 6.27 27.70 -4.60
N ALA A 313 6.95 28.85 -4.72
CA ALA A 313 6.60 30.06 -4.00
C ALA A 313 5.28 30.67 -4.51
N CYS A 314 4.41 31.06 -3.59
CA CYS A 314 3.22 31.86 -3.87
C CYS A 314 3.65 33.26 -4.31
N ALA A 315 3.33 33.66 -5.55
CA ALA A 315 3.42 35.06 -5.93
C ALA A 315 2.44 35.83 -5.03
N MET A 316 2.96 36.65 -4.11
CA MET A 316 2.13 37.57 -3.35
C MET A 316 1.37 38.44 -4.37
N SER A 317 0.04 38.43 -4.34
CA SER A 317 -0.67 39.61 -4.83
C SER A 317 -0.19 40.78 -3.97
N PRO A 318 0.23 41.91 -4.56
CA PRO A 318 0.68 43.04 -3.77
C PRO A 318 -0.49 43.46 -2.87
N THR A 319 -0.30 43.31 -1.56
CA THR A 319 -1.17 43.93 -0.57
C THR A 319 -1.23 45.40 -0.92
N SER A 320 -2.42 45.91 -1.17
CA SER A 320 -2.67 47.34 -1.30
C SER A 320 -2.24 48.00 0.01
N GLU A 321 -1.03 48.54 0.06
CA GLU A 321 -0.70 49.59 1.01
C GLU A 321 -1.65 50.75 0.72
N GLY A 322 -2.67 50.91 1.55
CA GLY A 322 -3.42 52.16 1.62
C GLY A 322 -2.49 53.24 2.14
N PRO A 323 -2.57 54.48 1.61
CA PRO A 323 -1.68 55.55 2.03
C PRO A 323 -1.99 55.98 3.47
N VAL A 324 -0.89 56.20 4.19
CA VAL A 324 -0.66 56.77 5.54
C VAL A 324 -1.85 57.44 6.25
#